data_AF-A0A9P9SUB7-F1
#
_entry.id   AF-A0A9P9SUB7-F1
#
_cell.length_a   1.000
_cell.length_b   1.000
_cell.length_c   1.000
_cell.angle_alpha   90.00
_cell.angle_beta   90.00
_cell.angle_gamma   90.00
#
_symmetry.space_group_name_H-M   'P 1'
#
loop_
_entity.id
_entity.type
_entity.pdbx_description
1 polymer ?
#
loop_
_entity_poly.entity_id
_entity_poly.type
_entity_poly.pdbx_seq_one_letter_code
_entity_poly.pdbx_strand_id
1 'polypeptide(L)'
;MQPNHSTQGIPPIYTHPDRFPSGARCRACSRIYGQDQFDNVRFCRDHDERNNSEEARLCHLSVDLQELFLARCSSYRDIMGWRPAYKLWEPQNAPVRSPSETQWWKWVVQSYRMCEISHHNLAQPLLDCKEGRRFEEYNLKILAMYKVRFVTISPHDIWHCAFIIALNSGMYVFDPTGVQFGPDWPLVSEWGTYRSMRMKPDESQWNLEIVTLSSNTCHV
;
A
#
# COMPACT_ATOMS: atom_id res chain seq x y z
N MET A 1 10.36 -24.49 13.93
CA MET A 1 9.21 -23.98 14.71
C MET A 1 8.26 -23.31 13.75
N GLN A 2 7.08 -23.89 13.51
CA GLN A 2 6.07 -23.21 12.68
C GLN A 2 5.47 -22.05 13.50
N PRO A 3 5.39 -20.83 12.96
CA PRO A 3 4.68 -19.76 13.64
C PRO A 3 3.23 -20.20 13.83
N ASN A 4 2.77 -20.08 15.06
CA ASN A 4 1.42 -20.39 15.49
C ASN A 4 0.48 -19.40 14.78
N HIS A 5 0.07 -19.71 13.55
CA HIS A 5 -0.84 -18.89 12.76
C HIS A 5 -2.23 -19.02 13.35
N SER A 6 -2.49 -18.31 14.46
CA SER A 6 -3.85 -18.07 14.89
C SER A 6 -4.59 -17.45 13.70
N THR A 7 -5.65 -18.12 13.27
CA THR A 7 -6.64 -17.71 12.27
C THR A 7 -7.44 -16.48 12.71
N GLN A 8 -6.90 -15.67 13.63
CA GLN A 8 -7.48 -14.39 13.99
C GLN A 8 -7.53 -13.53 12.73
N GLY A 9 -8.76 -13.27 12.29
CA GLY A 9 -9.06 -12.41 11.15
C GLY A 9 -8.48 -11.01 11.34
N ILE A 10 -8.76 -10.12 10.38
CA ILE A 10 -8.40 -8.70 10.51
C ILE A 10 -8.96 -8.21 11.86
N PRO A 11 -8.12 -7.70 12.79
CA PRO A 11 -8.61 -7.29 14.10
C PRO A 11 -9.80 -6.32 13.99
N PRO A 12 -10.86 -6.47 14.82
CA PRO A 12 -12.10 -5.70 14.69
C PRO A 12 -11.90 -4.18 14.64
N ILE A 13 -10.84 -3.70 15.30
CA ILE A 13 -10.45 -2.29 15.31
C ILE A 13 -10.14 -1.71 13.92
N TYR A 14 -9.73 -2.54 12.96
CA TYR A 14 -9.48 -2.12 11.57
C TYR A 14 -10.72 -2.21 10.68
N THR A 15 -11.80 -2.80 11.20
CA THR A 15 -13.01 -3.08 10.44
C THR A 15 -14.23 -2.26 10.86
N HIS A 16 -14.13 -1.45 11.92
CA HIS A 16 -15.24 -0.63 12.38
C HIS A 16 -15.46 0.59 11.44
N PRO A 17 -16.64 0.74 10.83
CA PRO A 17 -16.97 1.82 9.89
C PRO A 17 -16.89 3.20 10.52
N ASP A 18 -17.37 3.29 11.77
CA ASP A 18 -17.52 4.55 12.48
C ASP A 18 -16.18 5.15 12.91
N ARG A 19 -15.09 4.37 12.79
CA ARG A 19 -13.74 4.84 13.08
C ARG A 19 -13.26 5.86 12.06
N PHE A 20 -13.77 5.82 10.83
CA PHE A 20 -13.24 6.63 9.74
C PHE A 20 -14.27 7.64 9.23
N PRO A 21 -13.87 8.91 9.04
CA PRO A 21 -14.77 9.89 8.45
C PRO A 21 -15.17 9.46 7.04
N SER A 22 -16.45 9.66 6.70
CA SER A 22 -16.99 9.36 5.37
C SER A 22 -16.52 10.39 4.32
N GLY A 23 -16.54 9.99 3.04
CA GLY A 23 -16.29 10.87 1.90
C GLY A 23 -15.28 10.30 0.90
N ALA A 24 -15.15 10.94 -0.27
CA ALA A 24 -14.16 10.56 -1.28
C ALA A 24 -12.73 10.79 -0.76
N ARG A 25 -11.88 9.79 -0.96
CA ARG A 25 -10.49 9.75 -0.49
C ARG A 25 -9.51 9.67 -1.66
N CYS A 26 -8.34 10.27 -1.48
CA CYS A 26 -7.28 10.16 -2.47
C CYS A 26 -6.67 8.76 -2.38
N ARG A 27 -6.56 8.05 -3.50
CA ARG A 27 -5.91 6.73 -3.55
C ARG A 27 -4.47 6.75 -3.06
N ALA A 28 -3.79 7.88 -3.23
CA ALA A 28 -2.40 8.04 -2.88
C ALA A 28 -2.20 8.49 -1.43
N CYS A 29 -2.81 9.62 -1.04
CA CYS A 29 -2.52 10.27 0.24
C CYS A 29 -3.61 10.14 1.30
N SER A 30 -4.66 9.33 1.04
CA SER A 30 -5.80 9.05 1.93
C SER A 30 -6.65 10.24 2.41
N ARG A 31 -6.26 11.48 2.09
CA ARG A 31 -7.00 12.71 2.43
C ARG A 31 -8.41 12.68 1.86
N ILE A 32 -9.38 13.09 2.67
CA ILE A 32 -10.76 13.34 2.22
C ILE A 32 -10.82 14.71 1.56
N TYR A 33 -11.38 14.81 0.35
CA TYR A 33 -11.44 16.07 -0.40
C TYR A 33 -12.81 16.39 -1.00
N GLY A 34 -13.81 15.55 -0.77
CA GLY A 34 -15.21 15.81 -1.12
C GLY A 34 -16.11 15.13 -0.11
N GLN A 35 -16.65 15.90 0.85
CA GLN A 35 -17.63 15.37 1.81
C GLN A 35 -19.00 15.16 1.14
N ASP A 36 -19.27 15.89 0.07
CA ASP A 36 -20.45 15.85 -0.79
C ASP A 36 -20.29 14.91 -1.99
N GLN A 37 -19.06 14.50 -2.30
CA GLN A 37 -18.74 13.61 -3.41
C GLN A 37 -18.40 12.23 -2.86
N PHE A 38 -19.30 11.27 -3.10
CA PHE A 38 -19.09 9.87 -2.76
C PHE A 38 -18.50 9.06 -3.93
N ASP A 39 -18.53 9.62 -5.15
CA ASP A 39 -18.26 8.90 -6.39
C ASP A 39 -17.07 9.46 -7.20
N ASN A 40 -16.32 8.53 -7.80
CA ASN A 40 -15.52 8.69 -9.02
C ASN A 40 -14.34 9.66 -9.06
N VAL A 41 -13.67 9.92 -7.93
CA VAL A 41 -12.37 10.61 -7.97
C VAL A 41 -11.26 9.70 -7.43
N ARG A 42 -10.28 9.41 -8.30
CA ARG A 42 -9.11 8.56 -8.00
C ARG A 42 -8.06 9.31 -7.17
N PHE A 43 -7.90 10.61 -7.42
CA PHE A 43 -6.86 11.45 -6.82
C PHE A 43 -7.41 12.81 -6.38
N CYS A 44 -6.87 13.35 -5.29
CA CYS A 44 -7.11 14.76 -4.93
C CYS A 44 -6.39 15.69 -5.92
N ARG A 45 -6.69 17.00 -5.88
CA ARG A 45 -6.05 18.01 -6.75
C ARG A 45 -4.52 18.02 -6.68
N ASP A 46 -3.95 17.70 -5.52
CA ASP A 46 -2.50 17.65 -5.34
C ASP A 46 -1.86 16.46 -6.08
N HIS A 47 -2.65 15.45 -6.47
CA HIS A 47 -2.17 14.23 -7.10
C HIS A 47 -2.93 13.87 -8.37
N ASP A 48 -3.73 14.77 -8.95
CA ASP A 48 -4.44 14.48 -10.19
C ASP A 48 -3.53 14.65 -11.43
N GLU A 49 -4.05 14.31 -12.60
CA GLU A 49 -3.31 14.34 -13.88
C GLU A 49 -2.84 15.75 -14.30
N ARG A 50 -3.36 16.80 -13.67
CA ARG A 50 -2.94 18.19 -13.94
C ARG A 50 -1.70 18.57 -13.15
N ASN A 51 -1.36 17.84 -12.09
CA ASN A 51 -0.14 18.08 -11.31
C ASN A 51 1.02 17.22 -11.85
N ASN A 52 2.05 17.88 -12.40
CA ASN A 52 3.22 17.21 -12.97
C ASN A 52 4.42 17.11 -11.99
N SER A 53 4.22 17.35 -10.70
CA SER A 53 5.26 17.17 -9.68
C SER A 53 5.78 15.72 -9.65
N GLU A 54 7.01 15.53 -9.17
CA GLU A 54 7.56 14.18 -8.97
C GLU A 54 6.71 13.35 -7.99
N GLU A 55 6.18 13.98 -6.94
CA GLU A 55 5.27 13.32 -5.99
C GLU A 55 3.99 12.84 -6.67
N ALA A 56 3.31 13.69 -7.45
CA ALA A 56 2.08 13.30 -8.14
C ALA A 56 2.31 12.12 -9.11
N ARG A 57 3.44 12.12 -9.83
CA ARG A 57 3.81 11.03 -10.73
C ARG A 57 4.18 9.75 -9.99
N LEU A 58 4.85 9.86 -8.83
CA LEU A 58 5.07 8.72 -7.94
C LEU A 58 3.74 8.15 -7.43
N CYS A 59 2.78 9.02 -7.08
CA CYS A 59 1.44 8.62 -6.66
C CYS A 59 0.72 7.82 -7.74
N HIS A 60 0.76 8.25 -9.01
CA HIS A 60 0.14 7.51 -10.11
C HIS A 60 0.78 6.14 -10.33
N LEU A 61 2.12 6.10 -10.44
CA LEU A 61 2.89 4.87 -10.55
C LEU A 61 2.57 3.91 -9.40
N SER A 62 2.52 4.42 -8.17
CA SER A 62 2.25 3.61 -6.98
C SER A 62 0.84 2.99 -6.99
N VAL A 63 -0.17 3.71 -7.50
CA VAL A 63 -1.52 3.13 -7.64
C VAL A 63 -1.51 2.02 -8.69
N ASP A 64 -0.88 2.22 -9.84
CA ASP A 64 -0.82 1.19 -10.89
C ASP A 64 -0.07 -0.07 -10.41
N LEU A 65 1.04 0.11 -9.69
CA LEU A 65 1.77 -0.98 -9.06
C LEU A 65 0.92 -1.68 -7.98
N GLN A 66 0.14 -0.94 -7.20
CA GLN A 66 -0.78 -1.54 -6.23
C GLN A 66 -1.87 -2.37 -6.93
N GLU A 67 -2.49 -1.87 -8.00
CA GLU A 67 -3.50 -2.62 -8.77
C GLU A 67 -2.90 -3.90 -9.38
N LEU A 68 -1.70 -3.81 -9.96
CA LEU A 68 -0.95 -4.98 -10.44
C LEU A 68 -0.72 -6.00 -9.32
N PHE A 69 -0.35 -5.53 -8.12
CA PHE A 69 -0.12 -6.39 -6.98
C PHE A 69 -1.41 -7.05 -6.46
N LEU A 70 -2.51 -6.31 -6.40
CA LEU A 70 -3.81 -6.80 -5.94
C LEU A 70 -4.37 -7.90 -6.84
N ALA A 71 -4.15 -7.79 -8.16
CA ALA A 71 -4.46 -8.86 -9.10
C ALA A 71 -3.70 -10.16 -8.75
N ARG A 72 -2.42 -10.06 -8.40
CA ARG A 72 -1.61 -11.23 -7.97
C ARG A 72 -2.01 -11.76 -6.60
N CYS A 73 -2.36 -10.88 -5.65
CA CYS A 73 -2.83 -11.28 -4.32
C CYS A 73 -4.04 -12.20 -4.42
N SER A 74 -4.95 -11.93 -5.35
CA SER A 74 -6.12 -12.78 -5.60
C SER A 74 -5.68 -14.20 -5.99
N SER A 75 -4.76 -14.34 -6.95
CA SER A 75 -4.20 -15.64 -7.35
C SER A 75 -3.49 -16.37 -6.20
N TYR A 76 -2.68 -15.65 -5.40
CA TYR A 76 -1.99 -16.26 -4.25
C TYR A 76 -2.98 -16.81 -3.22
N ARG A 77 -4.07 -16.08 -2.92
CA ARG A 77 -5.08 -16.52 -1.96
C ARG A 77 -5.78 -17.78 -2.43
N ASP A 78 -6.11 -17.85 -3.72
CA ASP A 78 -6.73 -19.03 -4.32
C ASP A 78 -5.79 -20.26 -4.22
N ILE A 79 -4.51 -20.09 -4.58
CA ILE A 79 -3.49 -21.16 -4.51
C ILE A 79 -3.30 -21.64 -3.07
N MET A 80 -3.22 -20.73 -2.11
CA MET A 80 -3.01 -21.06 -0.70
C MET A 80 -4.25 -21.66 -0.04
N GLY A 81 -5.38 -21.79 -0.76
CA GLY A 81 -6.65 -22.23 -0.20
C GLY A 81 -7.11 -21.32 0.95
N TRP A 82 -6.63 -20.08 1.00
CA TRP A 82 -7.11 -19.07 1.91
C TRP A 82 -8.52 -18.75 1.46
N ARG A 83 -9.48 -19.54 1.98
CA ARG A 83 -10.88 -19.40 1.62
C ARG A 83 -11.18 -17.91 1.73
N PRO A 84 -11.50 -17.25 0.62
CA PRO A 84 -11.84 -15.85 0.68
C PRO A 84 -12.95 -15.80 1.71
N ALA A 85 -12.71 -15.04 2.76
CA ALA A 85 -13.49 -15.16 3.97
C ALA A 85 -14.97 -14.77 3.74
N TYR A 86 -15.40 -14.52 2.48
CA TYR A 86 -16.70 -14.16 1.88
C TYR A 86 -17.94 -14.31 2.77
N LYS A 87 -18.07 -15.36 3.59
CA LYS A 87 -19.18 -15.48 4.54
C LYS A 87 -19.22 -14.39 5.64
N LEU A 88 -18.09 -13.76 5.95
CA LEU A 88 -18.02 -12.57 6.82
C LEU A 88 -18.09 -11.23 6.04
N TRP A 89 -18.17 -11.27 4.71
CA TRP A 89 -17.85 -10.13 3.81
C TRP A 89 -18.85 -9.97 2.68
N GLU A 90 -20.05 -10.52 2.81
CA GLU A 90 -21.12 -10.10 1.93
C GLU A 90 -21.26 -8.56 2.08
N PRO A 91 -21.32 -7.78 0.98
CA PRO A 91 -21.43 -6.32 1.03
C PRO A 91 -22.56 -5.83 1.94
N GLN A 92 -23.60 -6.63 2.16
CA GLN A 92 -24.65 -6.36 3.16
C GLN A 92 -24.17 -6.31 4.62
N ASN A 93 -23.05 -6.94 4.95
CA ASN A 93 -22.46 -6.98 6.29
C ASN A 93 -21.30 -5.99 6.45
N ALA A 94 -20.73 -5.52 5.34
CA ALA A 94 -19.79 -4.43 5.37
C ALA A 94 -20.59 -3.12 5.44
N PRO A 95 -20.28 -2.24 6.41
CA PRO A 95 -20.94 -0.94 6.57
C PRO A 95 -20.46 0.04 5.51
N VAL A 96 -20.79 -0.24 4.25
CA VAL A 96 -20.32 0.47 3.08
C VAL A 96 -21.29 1.58 2.74
N ARG A 97 -20.82 2.82 2.86
CA ARG A 97 -21.60 4.04 2.62
C ARG A 97 -21.39 4.58 1.21
N SER A 98 -20.35 4.12 0.50
CA SER A 98 -20.01 4.59 -0.86
C SER A 98 -19.25 3.57 -1.71
N PRO A 99 -19.19 3.76 -3.04
CA PRO A 99 -18.32 2.97 -3.91
C PRO A 99 -16.84 3.06 -3.54
N SER A 100 -16.35 4.22 -3.11
CA SER A 100 -14.97 4.36 -2.63
C SER A 100 -14.68 3.51 -1.39
N GLU A 101 -15.62 3.43 -0.44
CA GLU A 101 -15.48 2.55 0.72
C GLU A 101 -15.56 1.07 0.32
N THR A 102 -16.42 0.71 -0.63
CA THR A 102 -16.48 -0.65 -1.21
C THR A 102 -15.10 -1.05 -1.73
N GLN A 103 -14.48 -0.15 -2.50
CA GLN A 103 -13.21 -0.42 -3.13
C GLN A 103 -12.07 -0.50 -2.12
N TRP A 104 -12.05 0.39 -1.12
CA TRP A 104 -11.12 0.30 0.01
C TRP A 104 -11.19 -1.07 0.69
N TRP A 105 -12.41 -1.53 0.99
CA TRP A 105 -12.64 -2.83 1.61
C TRP A 105 -12.07 -3.99 0.78
N LYS A 106 -12.22 -3.97 -0.55
CA LYS A 106 -11.61 -4.96 -1.42
C LYS A 106 -10.09 -5.01 -1.24
N TRP A 107 -9.43 -3.86 -1.18
CA TRP A 107 -7.98 -3.79 -1.00
C TRP A 107 -7.52 -4.30 0.37
N VAL A 108 -8.21 -3.92 1.46
CA VAL A 108 -7.93 -4.44 2.81
C VAL A 108 -7.93 -5.97 2.78
N VAL A 109 -8.98 -6.56 2.22
CA VAL A 109 -9.13 -8.02 2.17
C VAL A 109 -8.04 -8.66 1.33
N GLN A 110 -7.75 -8.13 0.14
CA GLN A 110 -6.76 -8.71 -0.76
C GLN A 110 -5.33 -8.57 -0.23
N SER A 111 -5.01 -7.45 0.42
CA SER A 111 -3.65 -7.15 0.91
C SER A 111 -3.35 -7.66 2.32
N TYR A 112 -4.35 -8.16 3.06
CA TYR A 112 -4.15 -8.64 4.43
C TYR A 112 -3.06 -9.73 4.51
N ARG A 113 -2.02 -9.46 5.31
CA ARG A 113 -0.82 -10.32 5.48
C ARG A 113 -0.01 -10.54 4.19
N MET A 114 -0.12 -9.63 3.23
CA MET A 114 0.64 -9.68 1.98
C MET A 114 1.82 -8.70 1.95
N CYS A 115 2.16 -8.05 3.06
CA CYS A 115 3.20 -7.01 3.09
C CYS A 115 4.59 -7.54 2.68
N GLU A 116 5.02 -8.71 3.18
CA GLU A 116 6.28 -9.34 2.75
C GLU A 116 6.23 -9.82 1.29
N ILE A 117 5.09 -10.35 0.85
CA ILE A 117 4.88 -10.77 -0.55
C ILE A 117 4.94 -9.58 -1.50
N SER A 118 4.54 -8.39 -1.05
CA SER A 118 4.63 -7.16 -1.82
C SER A 118 6.08 -6.79 -2.14
N HIS A 119 7.03 -6.99 -1.21
CA HIS A 119 8.46 -6.78 -1.46
C HIS A 119 8.96 -7.65 -2.60
N HIS A 120 8.58 -8.93 -2.61
CA HIS A 120 8.98 -9.85 -3.68
C HIS A 120 8.36 -9.48 -5.03
N ASN A 121 7.08 -9.12 -5.04
CA ASN A 121 6.34 -8.90 -6.29
C ASN A 121 6.60 -7.56 -6.96
N LEU A 122 6.91 -6.53 -6.17
CA LEU A 122 7.03 -5.15 -6.63
C LEU A 122 8.46 -4.64 -6.74
N ALA A 123 9.45 -5.33 -6.15
CA ALA A 123 10.85 -4.93 -6.28
C ALA A 123 11.30 -4.86 -7.75
N GLN A 124 11.04 -5.89 -8.55
CA GLN A 124 11.46 -5.89 -9.97
C GLN A 124 10.70 -4.83 -10.81
N PRO A 125 9.35 -4.72 -10.74
CA PRO A 125 8.66 -3.62 -11.41
C PRO A 125 9.18 -2.23 -11.06
N LEU A 126 9.51 -1.96 -9.79
CA LEU A 126 10.08 -0.68 -9.38
C LEU A 126 11.51 -0.48 -9.91
N LEU A 127 12.34 -1.53 -9.97
CA LEU A 127 13.65 -1.47 -10.61
C LEU A 127 13.53 -1.20 -12.12
N ASP A 128 12.55 -1.83 -12.79
CA ASP A 128 12.27 -1.57 -14.20
C ASP A 128 11.87 -0.11 -14.44
N CYS A 129 11.11 0.51 -13.52
CA CYS A 129 10.81 1.94 -13.57
C CYS A 129 12.09 2.78 -13.43
N LYS A 130 12.92 2.46 -12.43
CA LYS A 130 14.18 3.16 -12.14
C LYS A 130 15.11 3.18 -13.35
N GLU A 131 15.14 2.09 -14.11
CA GLU A 131 15.97 1.93 -15.31
C GLU A 131 15.33 2.45 -16.59
N GLY A 132 14.09 2.96 -16.52
CA GLY A 132 13.35 3.38 -17.70
C GLY A 132 13.00 2.23 -18.65
N ARG A 133 12.85 1.00 -18.14
CA ARG A 133 12.41 -0.18 -18.94
C ARG A 133 10.89 -0.35 -18.96
N ARG A 134 10.20 0.25 -18.01
CA ARG A 134 8.74 0.20 -17.85
C ARG A 134 8.23 1.49 -17.26
N PHE A 135 6.96 1.77 -17.54
CA PHE A 135 6.24 2.91 -17.01
C PHE A 135 6.90 4.26 -17.38
N GLU A 136 7.48 4.33 -18.58
CA GLU A 136 8.15 5.51 -19.12
C GLU A 136 7.21 6.72 -19.22
N GLU A 137 5.90 6.48 -19.32
CA GLU A 137 4.85 7.50 -19.35
C GLU A 137 4.87 8.41 -18.12
N TYR A 138 5.37 7.94 -16.98
CA TYR A 138 5.51 8.78 -15.78
C TYR A 138 6.75 9.69 -15.82
N ASN A 139 7.73 9.44 -16.70
CA ASN A 139 8.96 10.22 -16.82
C ASN A 139 9.64 10.49 -15.44
N LEU A 140 9.59 9.51 -14.53
CA LEU A 140 9.98 9.65 -13.13
C LEU A 140 11.37 9.07 -12.89
N LYS A 141 12.33 9.90 -12.48
CA LYS A 141 13.70 9.46 -12.19
C LYS A 141 13.83 9.02 -10.72
N ILE A 142 13.77 7.71 -10.49
CA ILE A 142 14.05 7.13 -9.17
C ILE A 142 15.57 7.10 -8.93
N LEU A 143 16.04 7.76 -7.87
CA LEU A 143 17.47 7.82 -7.54
C LEU A 143 17.91 6.57 -6.76
N ALA A 144 17.14 6.19 -5.74
CA ALA A 144 17.40 5.03 -4.90
C ALA A 144 16.08 4.40 -4.41
N MET A 145 16.17 3.13 -4.03
CA MET A 145 15.05 2.38 -3.49
C MET A 145 15.52 1.44 -2.39
N TYR A 146 14.72 1.35 -1.32
CA TYR A 146 14.97 0.48 -0.18
C TYR A 146 13.70 -0.29 0.16
N LYS A 147 13.83 -1.54 0.59
CA LYS A 147 12.80 -2.24 1.34
C LYS A 147 12.98 -1.90 2.80
N VAL A 148 11.89 -1.56 3.47
CA VAL A 148 11.88 -1.36 4.92
C VAL A 148 10.92 -2.33 5.57
N ARG A 149 11.38 -3.00 6.62
CA ARG A 149 10.57 -3.79 7.54
C ARG A 149 10.61 -3.14 8.92
N PHE A 150 9.45 -2.91 9.51
CA PHE A 150 9.33 -2.13 10.75
C PHE A 150 8.13 -2.57 11.60
N VAL A 151 8.07 -2.11 12.84
CA VAL A 151 6.91 -2.31 13.73
C VAL A 151 6.01 -1.09 13.69
N THR A 152 4.72 -1.30 13.43
CA THR A 152 3.72 -0.23 13.35
C THR A 152 3.43 0.40 14.73
N ILE A 153 3.00 1.67 14.78
CA ILE A 153 2.48 2.34 15.99
C ILE A 153 1.08 1.78 16.41
N SER A 154 0.54 0.83 15.64
CA SER A 154 -0.76 0.22 15.93
C SER A 154 -0.79 -0.48 17.30
N PRO A 155 -1.94 -0.55 18.02
CA PRO A 155 -2.07 -1.20 19.33
C PRO A 155 -1.65 -2.68 19.43
N HIS A 156 -1.21 -3.29 18.32
CA HIS A 156 -0.84 -4.70 18.23
C HIS A 156 0.62 -4.92 17.77
N ASP A 157 1.45 -3.88 17.69
CA ASP A 157 2.88 -4.00 17.39
C ASP A 157 3.18 -4.89 16.18
N ILE A 158 2.45 -4.64 15.09
CA ILE A 158 2.48 -5.52 13.92
C ILE A 158 3.71 -5.20 13.08
N TRP A 159 4.47 -6.24 12.72
CA TRP A 159 5.52 -6.18 11.69
C TRP A 159 4.93 -5.89 10.33
N HIS A 160 5.47 -4.88 9.65
CA HIS A 160 5.01 -4.42 8.35
C HIS A 160 6.17 -4.11 7.40
N CYS A 161 5.86 -4.10 6.11
CA CYS A 161 6.82 -3.93 5.02
C CYS A 161 6.36 -2.83 4.07
N ALA A 162 7.27 -1.93 3.70
CA ALA A 162 7.03 -0.87 2.70
C ALA A 162 8.30 -0.62 1.87
N PHE A 163 8.20 0.24 0.86
CA PHE A 163 9.34 0.70 0.07
C PHE A 163 9.66 2.16 0.39
N ILE A 164 10.94 2.50 0.48
CA ILE A 164 11.40 3.89 0.53
C ILE A 164 11.97 4.21 -0.85
N ILE A 165 11.50 5.30 -1.45
CA ILE A 165 11.85 5.74 -2.80
C ILE A 165 12.44 7.15 -2.69
N ALA A 166 13.68 7.31 -3.15
CA ALA A 166 14.35 8.60 -3.23
C ALA A 166 14.19 9.20 -4.62
N LEU A 167 13.70 10.43 -4.68
CA LEU A 167 13.54 11.27 -5.88
C LEU A 167 14.39 12.54 -5.72
N ASN A 168 14.40 13.43 -6.72
CA ASN A 168 15.10 14.72 -6.57
C ASN A 168 14.40 15.64 -5.56
N SER A 169 13.08 15.55 -5.50
CA SER A 169 12.22 16.33 -4.59
C SER A 169 12.23 15.86 -3.13
N GLY A 170 12.73 14.65 -2.84
CA GLY A 170 12.76 14.12 -1.48
C GLY A 170 12.67 12.60 -1.39
N MET A 171 12.44 12.11 -0.17
CA MET A 171 12.25 10.69 0.13
C MET A 171 10.79 10.41 0.46
N TYR A 172 10.25 9.36 -0.13
CA TYR A 172 8.85 8.98 0.02
C TYR A 172 8.75 7.50 0.39
N VAL A 173 7.70 7.15 1.12
CA VAL A 173 7.28 5.77 1.35
C VAL A 173 6.22 5.42 0.34
N PHE A 174 6.40 4.28 -0.34
CA PHE A 174 5.34 3.57 -1.05
C PHE A 174 4.95 2.32 -0.24
N ASP A 175 3.72 2.32 0.28
CA ASP A 175 3.18 1.24 1.09
C ASP A 175 1.98 0.57 0.41
N PRO A 176 2.21 -0.43 -0.47
CA PRO A 176 1.16 -1.07 -1.25
C PRO A 176 0.14 -1.84 -0.40
N THR A 177 0.45 -2.10 0.88
CA THR A 177 -0.38 -2.93 1.76
C THR A 177 -0.82 -2.23 3.03
N GLY A 178 -0.38 -1.00 3.27
CA GLY A 178 -0.72 -0.21 4.46
C GLY A 178 -2.21 0.02 4.64
N VAL A 179 -2.96 0.02 3.53
CA VAL A 179 -4.41 0.08 3.51
C VAL A 179 -5.09 -0.97 4.41
N GLN A 180 -4.43 -2.11 4.68
CA GLN A 180 -4.92 -3.14 5.61
C GLN A 180 -5.11 -2.65 7.06
N PHE A 181 -4.50 -1.51 7.42
CA PHE A 181 -4.61 -0.91 8.76
C PHE A 181 -5.66 0.22 8.84
N GLY A 182 -6.26 0.62 7.71
CA GLY A 182 -7.27 1.66 7.66
C GLY A 182 -7.27 2.46 6.35
N PRO A 183 -8.37 3.15 6.03
CA PRO A 183 -8.48 4.00 4.85
C PRO A 183 -7.74 5.33 5.01
N ASP A 184 -7.27 5.67 6.22
CA ASP A 184 -6.40 6.82 6.50
C ASP A 184 -4.92 6.51 6.26
N TRP A 185 -4.55 5.25 6.02
CA TRP A 185 -3.19 4.86 5.72
C TRP A 185 -2.84 5.26 4.28
N PRO A 186 -1.88 6.18 4.06
CA PRO A 186 -1.54 6.62 2.72
C PRO A 186 -0.77 5.53 1.97
N LEU A 187 -1.02 5.43 0.67
CA LEU A 187 -0.22 4.61 -0.25
C LEU A 187 1.15 5.26 -0.50
N VAL A 188 1.17 6.58 -0.61
CA VAL A 188 2.40 7.38 -0.77
C VAL A 188 2.41 8.50 0.26
N SER A 189 3.54 8.66 0.95
CA SER A 189 3.75 9.73 1.94
C SER A 189 5.22 10.10 2.01
N GLU A 190 5.53 11.36 2.32
CA GLU A 190 6.89 11.80 2.62
C GLU A 190 7.46 11.00 3.81
N TRP A 191 8.75 10.64 3.73
CA TRP A 191 9.39 9.71 4.66
C TRP A 191 9.30 10.15 6.13
N GLY A 192 9.62 11.41 6.43
CA GLY A 192 9.57 11.94 7.79
C GLY A 192 8.16 11.87 8.38
N THR A 193 7.17 12.27 7.59
CA THR A 193 5.75 12.20 7.93
C THR A 193 5.31 10.76 8.19
N TYR A 194 5.55 9.85 7.24
CA TYR A 194 5.17 8.44 7.36
C TYR A 194 5.81 7.80 8.59
N ARG A 195 7.12 8.00 8.78
CA ARG A 195 7.89 7.50 9.92
C ARG A 195 7.26 7.94 11.24
N SER A 196 7.01 9.24 11.41
CA SER A 196 6.46 9.79 12.65
C SER A 196 5.06 9.28 13.00
N MET A 197 4.23 9.02 11.98
CA MET A 197 2.83 8.65 12.18
C MET A 197 2.59 7.14 12.25
N ARG A 198 3.43 6.33 11.60
CA ARG A 198 3.13 4.91 11.34
C ARG A 198 4.17 3.95 11.89
N MET A 199 5.40 4.39 12.17
CA MET A 199 6.50 3.53 12.62
C MET A 199 6.88 3.79 14.08
N LYS A 200 7.09 2.74 14.88
CA LYS A 200 7.60 2.92 16.25
C LYS A 200 8.94 3.65 16.24
N PRO A 201 9.19 4.57 17.20
CA PRO A 201 10.38 5.40 17.21
C PRO A 201 11.69 4.63 17.48
N ASP A 202 11.60 3.43 18.02
CA ASP A 202 12.75 2.55 18.27
C ASP A 202 13.29 1.97 16.95
N GLU A 203 14.33 2.62 16.41
CA GLU A 203 14.98 2.23 15.15
C GLU A 203 15.67 0.85 15.23
N SER A 204 15.95 0.32 16.43
CA SER A 204 16.53 -1.03 16.57
C SER A 204 15.61 -2.13 16.04
N GLN A 205 14.33 -1.81 15.83
CA GLN A 205 13.31 -2.70 15.28
C GLN A 205 13.16 -2.55 13.77
N TRP A 206 14.02 -1.80 13.10
CA TRP A 206 13.90 -1.55 11.66
C TRP A 206 14.96 -2.31 10.89
N ASN A 207 14.54 -2.96 9.81
CA ASN A 207 15.45 -3.59 8.86
C ASN A 207 15.33 -2.86 7.52
N LEU A 208 16.41 -2.21 7.11
CA LEU A 208 16.53 -1.52 5.84
C LEU A 208 17.42 -2.35 4.89
N GLU A 209 16.87 -2.76 3.77
CA GLU A 209 17.57 -3.48 2.71
C GLU A 209 17.61 -2.59 1.47
N ILE A 210 18.81 -2.30 0.97
CA ILE A 210 18.96 -1.60 -0.31
C ILE A 210 18.46 -2.52 -1.42
N VAL A 211 17.56 -2.01 -2.27
CA VAL A 211 17.16 -2.77 -3.45
C VAL A 211 18.13 -2.47 -4.57
N THR A 212 19.11 -3.35 -4.72
CA THR A 212 20.01 -3.39 -5.88
C THR A 212 19.52 -4.43 -6.87
N LEU A 213 19.90 -4.29 -8.14
CA LEU A 213 19.87 -5.41 -9.06
C LEU A 213 20.80 -6.48 -8.49
N SER A 214 20.24 -7.56 -7.95
CA SER A 214 21.01 -8.79 -7.87
C SER A 214 21.28 -9.19 -9.32
N SER A 215 22.55 -9.33 -9.70
CA SER A 215 22.98 -9.91 -10.96
C SER A 215 22.66 -11.42 -11.00
N ASN A 216 21.41 -11.78 -10.73
CA ASN A 216 20.92 -13.14 -10.83
C ASN A 216 20.49 -13.36 -12.27
N THR A 217 21.42 -13.94 -13.03
CA THR A 217 21.14 -14.73 -14.22
C THR A 217 19.91 -15.60 -13.97
N CYS A 218 18.80 -15.30 -14.65
CA CYS A 218 17.69 -16.22 -14.81
C CYS A 218 18.23 -17.48 -15.50
N HIS A 219 18.43 -18.56 -14.75
CA HIS A 219 18.37 -19.90 -15.34
C HIS A 219 16.88 -20.18 -15.58
N VAL A 220 16.46 -20.00 -16.83
CA VAL A 220 15.22 -20.58 -17.38
C VAL A 220 15.47 -22.05 -17.66
#